data_AF-A0AA38GW21-F1
#
_entry.id   AF-A0AA38GW21-F1
#
_cell.length_a   1.000
_cell.length_b   1.000
_cell.length_c   1.000
_cell.angle_alpha   90.00
_cell.angle_beta   90.00
_cell.angle_gamma   90.00
#
_symmetry.space_group_name_H-M   'P 1'
#
loop_
_entity.id
_entity.type
_entity.pdbx_description
1 polymer ?
#
loop_
_entity_poly.entity_id
_entity_poly.type
_entity_poly.pdbx_seq_one_letter_code
_entity_poly.pdbx_strand_id
1 'polypeptide(L)'
;DWPVEKLKEVKVADALKHPNWNMGKKITVDSATLFNKGLEVIEAHYLYGVDYDNIEIVIHPQSIIHSMVETQDSSVLAQLGWPDMRLPILYTMSWPERVPCSEITWPRLDLCKLGSLTFKAPDCVKYPSMDLAYSAGRAGWYHD
;
A
#
# COMPACT_ATOMS: atom_id res chain seq x y z
N ASP A 1 4.11 -16.61 0.95
CA ASP A 1 5.28 -16.12 1.67
C ASP A 1 6.47 -17.02 1.34
N TRP A 2 7.27 -16.69 0.31
CA TRP A 2 8.38 -17.55 -0.12
C TRP A 2 9.62 -17.35 0.78
N PRO A 3 10.39 -18.40 1.11
CA PRO A 3 11.68 -18.25 1.78
C PRO A 3 12.65 -17.40 0.97
N VAL A 4 13.53 -16.64 1.64
CA VAL A 4 14.48 -15.72 1.00
C VAL A 4 15.37 -16.44 -0.01
N GLU A 5 15.78 -17.66 0.29
CA GLU A 5 16.65 -18.48 -0.55
C GLU A 5 15.99 -18.82 -1.90
N LYS A 6 14.66 -18.96 -1.90
CA LYS A 6 13.89 -19.29 -3.10
C LYS A 6 13.54 -18.08 -3.96
N LEU A 7 13.77 -16.85 -3.48
CA LEU A 7 13.44 -15.64 -4.24
C LEU A 7 14.27 -15.51 -5.52
N LYS A 8 15.48 -16.09 -5.56
CA LYS A 8 16.34 -16.09 -6.75
C LYS A 8 15.77 -16.90 -7.93
N GLU A 9 14.82 -17.78 -7.66
CA GLU A 9 14.22 -18.68 -8.65
C GLU A 9 12.83 -18.22 -9.12
N VAL A 10 12.30 -17.14 -8.52
CA VAL A 10 10.97 -16.61 -8.83
C VAL A 10 10.96 -16.05 -10.25
N LYS A 11 9.96 -16.45 -11.06
CA LYS A 11 9.77 -15.94 -12.42
C LYS A 11 8.76 -14.80 -12.43
N VAL A 12 8.82 -13.98 -13.47
CA VAL A 12 7.82 -12.91 -13.72
C VAL A 12 6.39 -13.47 -13.73
N ALA A 13 6.19 -14.67 -14.28
CA ALA A 13 4.90 -15.34 -14.31
C ALA A 13 4.32 -15.64 -12.91
N ASP A 14 5.18 -15.85 -11.91
CA ASP A 14 4.77 -16.09 -10.53
C ASP A 14 4.38 -14.77 -9.83
N ALA A 15 5.12 -13.70 -10.11
CA ALA A 15 4.83 -12.36 -9.59
C ALA A 15 3.49 -11.81 -10.11
N LEU A 16 3.10 -12.14 -11.35
CA LEU A 16 1.85 -11.66 -11.97
C LEU A 16 0.56 -12.17 -11.31
N LYS A 17 0.63 -13.11 -10.36
CA LYS A 17 -0.52 -13.63 -9.62
C LYS A 17 -0.69 -12.88 -8.30
N HIS A 18 -1.14 -11.63 -8.36
CA HIS A 18 -1.36 -10.82 -7.17
C HIS A 18 -2.57 -11.34 -6.37
N PRO A 19 -2.47 -11.50 -5.03
CA PRO A 19 -3.53 -12.14 -4.24
C PRO A 19 -4.83 -11.33 -4.16
N ASN A 20 -4.75 -10.00 -4.17
CA ASN A 20 -5.88 -9.12 -3.81
C ASN A 20 -6.33 -8.14 -4.90
N TRP A 21 -5.49 -7.89 -5.91
CA TRP A 21 -5.67 -6.77 -6.84
C TRP A 21 -5.43 -7.23 -8.27
N ASN A 22 -6.29 -6.80 -9.20
CA ASN A 22 -6.06 -7.00 -10.62
C ASN A 22 -5.40 -5.74 -11.20
N MET A 23 -4.10 -5.81 -11.46
CA MET A 23 -3.30 -4.65 -11.84
C MET A 23 -2.41 -4.93 -13.05
N GLY A 24 -1.88 -3.86 -13.67
CA GLY A 24 -0.94 -3.96 -14.78
C GLY A 24 0.37 -4.66 -14.40
N LYS A 25 1.06 -5.25 -15.38
CA LYS A 25 2.24 -6.11 -15.14
C LYS A 25 3.35 -5.45 -14.32
N LYS A 26 3.62 -4.15 -14.54
CA LYS A 26 4.66 -3.39 -13.85
C LYS A 26 4.38 -3.25 -12.35
N ILE A 27 3.20 -2.70 -12.00
CA ILE A 27 2.80 -2.52 -10.60
C ILE A 27 2.64 -3.86 -9.87
N THR A 28 2.23 -4.91 -10.56
CA THR A 28 2.14 -6.24 -9.98
C THR A 28 3.52 -6.81 -9.60
N VAL A 29 4.54 -6.61 -10.45
CA VAL A 29 5.92 -6.99 -10.13
C VAL A 29 6.50 -6.11 -9.02
N ASP A 30 6.24 -4.81 -9.05
CA ASP A 30 6.70 -3.89 -8.00
C ASP A 30 6.07 -4.17 -6.64
N SER A 31 4.82 -4.64 -6.62
CA SER A 31 4.17 -5.10 -5.39
C SER A 31 4.85 -6.37 -4.85
N ALA A 32 5.23 -7.31 -5.73
CA ALA A 32 5.91 -8.54 -5.33
C ALA A 32 7.30 -8.29 -4.70
N THR A 33 7.97 -7.19 -5.08
CA THR A 33 9.27 -6.76 -4.55
C THR A 33 9.16 -5.69 -3.46
N LEU A 34 7.94 -5.26 -3.09
CA LEU A 34 7.66 -4.06 -2.28
C LEU A 34 8.27 -2.74 -2.80
N PHE A 35 8.81 -2.73 -4.03
CA PHE A 35 9.29 -1.51 -4.65
C PHE A 35 8.16 -0.49 -4.86
N ASN A 36 6.94 -0.98 -5.10
CA ASN A 36 5.75 -0.13 -5.17
C ASN A 36 5.57 0.67 -3.88
N LYS A 37 5.77 0.03 -2.73
CA LYS A 37 5.59 0.68 -1.42
C LYS A 37 6.71 1.69 -1.15
N GLY A 38 7.94 1.41 -1.59
CA GLY A 38 9.03 2.37 -1.55
C GLY A 38 8.75 3.63 -2.38
N LEU A 39 8.19 3.49 -3.58
CA LEU A 39 7.76 4.64 -4.39
C LEU A 39 6.62 5.42 -3.72
N GLU A 40 5.67 4.73 -3.10
CA GLU A 40 4.57 5.36 -2.35
C GLU A 40 5.05 6.13 -1.11
N VAL A 41 6.17 5.74 -0.48
CA VAL A 41 6.80 6.54 0.61
C VAL A 41 7.28 7.89 0.08
N ILE A 42 7.97 7.89 -1.08
CA ILE A 42 8.42 9.13 -1.72
C ILE A 42 7.21 9.97 -2.15
N GLU A 43 6.18 9.35 -2.71
CA GLU A 43 4.93 10.03 -3.09
C GLU A 43 4.26 10.68 -1.87
N ALA A 44 4.14 9.98 -0.74
CA ALA A 44 3.53 10.51 0.47
C ALA A 44 4.28 11.73 1.02
N HIS A 45 5.62 11.71 0.96
CA HIS A 45 6.46 12.86 1.32
C HIS A 45 6.10 14.09 0.46
N TYR A 46 6.04 13.94 -0.87
CA TYR A 46 5.75 15.05 -1.78
C TYR A 46 4.29 15.52 -1.73
N LEU A 47 3.32 14.61 -1.63
CA LEU A 47 1.89 14.96 -1.63
C LEU A 47 1.43 15.61 -0.33
N TYR A 48 1.99 15.18 0.81
CA TYR A 48 1.50 15.58 2.13
C TYR A 48 2.52 16.36 2.96
N GLY A 49 3.75 16.54 2.48
CA GLY A 49 4.80 17.28 3.19
C GLY A 49 5.28 16.59 4.47
N VAL A 50 5.16 15.26 4.54
CA VAL A 50 5.53 14.46 5.73
C VAL A 50 6.99 14.03 5.62
N ASP A 51 7.79 14.26 6.65
CA ASP A 51 9.18 13.80 6.69
C ASP A 51 9.29 12.27 6.60
N TYR A 52 10.33 11.75 5.95
CA TYR A 52 10.53 10.30 5.78
C TYR A 52 10.55 9.53 7.10
N ASP A 53 11.02 10.14 8.19
CA ASP A 53 11.06 9.51 9.52
C ASP A 53 9.67 9.37 10.16
N ASN A 54 8.68 10.07 9.61
CA ASN A 54 7.27 10.03 10.01
C ASN A 54 6.41 9.22 9.02
N ILE A 55 7.03 8.43 8.13
CA ILE A 55 6.32 7.54 7.20
C ILE A 55 6.71 6.09 7.51
N GLU A 56 5.74 5.30 7.98
CA GLU A 56 5.93 3.88 8.29
C GLU A 56 5.29 2.96 7.22
N ILE A 57 6.06 1.97 6.75
CA ILE A 57 5.53 0.89 5.92
C ILE A 57 5.02 -0.23 6.84
N VAL A 58 3.73 -0.55 6.72
CA VAL A 58 3.11 -1.68 7.41
C VAL A 58 2.54 -2.66 6.40
N ILE A 59 2.82 -3.96 6.57
CA ILE A 59 2.25 -5.01 5.73
C ILE A 59 0.89 -5.42 6.27
N HIS A 60 -0.15 -5.18 5.47
CA HIS A 60 -1.53 -5.56 5.73
C HIS A 60 -2.05 -6.50 4.63
N PRO A 61 -1.97 -7.83 4.80
CA PRO A 61 -2.26 -8.80 3.74
C PRO A 61 -3.72 -8.80 3.26
N GLN A 62 -4.67 -8.36 4.07
CA GLN A 62 -6.09 -8.33 3.71
C GLN A 62 -6.44 -7.16 2.79
N SER A 63 -5.59 -6.13 2.73
CA SER A 63 -5.79 -4.92 1.92
C SER A 63 -7.15 -4.22 2.14
N ILE A 64 -7.69 -4.31 3.36
CA ILE A 64 -8.94 -3.64 3.76
C ILE A 64 -8.66 -2.26 4.32
N ILE A 65 -7.67 -2.13 5.19
CA ILE A 65 -7.11 -0.83 5.55
C ILE A 65 -6.18 -0.41 4.41
N HIS A 66 -6.48 0.69 3.72
CA HIS A 66 -5.68 1.13 2.58
C HIS A 66 -4.50 2.00 3.00
N SER A 67 -4.67 2.83 4.02
CA SER A 67 -3.62 3.60 4.73
C SER A 67 -4.18 4.21 6.02
N MET A 68 -3.29 4.74 6.86
CA MET A 68 -3.62 5.36 8.15
C MET A 68 -2.85 6.68 8.32
N VAL A 69 -3.37 7.57 9.17
CA VAL A 69 -2.73 8.81 9.59
C VAL A 69 -2.78 8.88 11.11
N GLU A 70 -1.62 9.04 11.75
CA GLU A 70 -1.52 9.34 13.17
C GLU A 70 -1.60 10.85 13.39
N THR A 71 -2.42 11.28 14.36
CA THR A 71 -2.62 12.68 14.72
C THR A 71 -1.81 13.06 15.95
N GLN A 72 -1.66 14.35 16.22
CA GLN A 72 -0.81 14.87 17.32
C GLN A 72 -1.24 14.44 18.72
N ASP A 73 -2.50 14.03 18.89
CA ASP A 73 -3.06 13.46 20.11
C ASP A 73 -2.97 11.92 20.15
N SER A 74 -2.17 11.32 19.27
CA SER A 74 -1.97 9.87 19.10
C SER A 74 -3.21 9.09 18.64
N SER A 75 -4.25 9.78 18.16
CA SER A 75 -5.35 9.10 17.48
C SER A 75 -4.91 8.63 16.09
N VAL A 76 -5.48 7.53 15.61
CA VAL A 76 -5.18 6.98 14.29
C VAL A 76 -6.47 6.97 13.47
N LEU A 77 -6.44 7.70 12.36
CA LEU A 77 -7.50 7.71 11.36
C LEU A 77 -7.12 6.77 10.22
N ALA A 78 -8.01 5.82 9.91
CA ALA A 78 -7.79 4.83 8.87
C ALA A 78 -8.91 4.90 7.83
N GLN A 79 -8.55 4.77 6.55
CA GLN A 79 -9.55 4.56 5.50
C GLN A 79 -9.64 3.06 5.19
N LEU A 80 -10.86 2.54 5.31
CA LEU A 80 -11.20 1.14 5.07
C LEU A 80 -12.09 1.01 3.83
N GLY A 81 -11.88 -0.03 3.04
CA GLY A 81 -12.68 -0.33 1.87
C GLY A 81 -12.36 -1.70 1.29
N TRP A 82 -13.17 -2.13 0.33
CA TRP A 82 -12.80 -3.25 -0.52
C TRP A 82 -11.59 -2.87 -1.39
N PRO A 83 -10.68 -3.82 -1.69
CA PRO A 83 -9.54 -3.56 -2.56
C PRO A 83 -9.99 -3.37 -4.02
N ASP A 84 -10.53 -2.18 -4.31
CA ASP A 84 -11.13 -1.82 -5.59
C ASP A 84 -10.80 -0.36 -5.94
N MET A 85 -10.05 -0.17 -7.03
CA MET A 85 -9.59 1.15 -7.50
C MET A 85 -10.73 2.08 -7.91
N ARG A 86 -11.93 1.55 -8.19
CA ARG A 86 -13.09 2.40 -8.51
C ARG A 86 -13.46 3.29 -7.30
N LEU A 87 -13.18 2.87 -6.07
CA LEU A 87 -13.47 3.63 -4.85
C LEU A 87 -12.62 4.92 -4.73
N PRO A 88 -11.28 4.87 -4.77
CA PRO A 88 -10.46 6.08 -4.75
C PRO A 88 -10.69 6.96 -5.99
N ILE A 89 -10.91 6.38 -7.18
CA ILE A 89 -11.22 7.15 -8.40
C ILE A 89 -12.55 7.91 -8.25
N LEU A 90 -13.59 7.27 -7.71
CA LEU A 90 -14.86 7.94 -7.48
C LEU A 90 -14.68 9.11 -6.50
N TYR A 91 -13.91 8.90 -5.43
CA TYR A 91 -13.70 9.93 -4.42
C TYR A 91 -12.95 11.14 -4.98
N THR A 92 -11.91 10.94 -5.81
CA THR A 92 -11.22 12.09 -6.44
C THR A 92 -12.13 12.87 -7.38
N MET A 93 -13.08 12.22 -8.05
CA MET A 93 -14.05 12.88 -8.93
C MET A 93 -15.20 13.58 -8.17
N SER A 94 -15.57 13.10 -6.98
CA SER A 94 -16.69 13.63 -6.22
C SER A 94 -16.29 14.56 -5.09
N TRP A 95 -15.01 14.65 -4.74
CA TRP A 95 -14.52 15.43 -3.62
C TRP A 95 -15.00 16.90 -3.69
N PRO A 96 -15.44 17.51 -2.56
CA PRO A 96 -15.45 16.97 -1.19
C PRO A 96 -16.68 16.11 -0.84
N GLU A 97 -17.63 16.00 -1.77
CA GLU A 97 -18.89 15.29 -1.59
C GLU A 97 -18.71 13.76 -1.74
N ARG A 98 -19.74 13.01 -1.31
CA ARG A 98 -19.81 11.55 -1.49
C ARG A 98 -21.01 11.17 -2.33
N VAL A 99 -20.81 10.24 -3.26
CA VAL A 99 -21.87 9.72 -4.14
C VAL A 99 -22.44 8.41 -3.57
N PRO A 100 -23.77 8.27 -3.45
CA PRO A 100 -24.40 7.01 -3.07
C PRO A 100 -24.05 5.88 -4.04
N CYS A 101 -23.78 4.71 -3.48
CA CYS A 101 -23.34 3.53 -4.21
C CYS A 101 -24.32 2.37 -4.05
N SER A 102 -24.46 1.53 -5.08
CA SER A 102 -25.33 0.35 -5.04
C SER A 102 -24.67 -0.80 -4.30
N GLU A 103 -25.42 -1.48 -3.42
CA GLU A 103 -25.00 -2.72 -2.74
C GLU A 103 -24.68 -3.86 -3.73
N ILE A 104 -25.17 -3.78 -4.97
CA ILE A 104 -24.87 -4.76 -6.03
C ILE A 104 -23.43 -4.57 -6.53
N THR A 105 -22.96 -3.32 -6.62
CA THR A 105 -21.62 -2.99 -7.13
C THR A 105 -20.59 -2.95 -6.02
N TRP A 106 -20.97 -2.40 -4.86
CA TRP A 106 -20.15 -2.29 -3.66
C TRP A 106 -20.97 -2.69 -2.43
N PRO A 107 -20.94 -3.99 -2.07
CA PRO A 107 -21.60 -4.44 -0.85
C PRO A 107 -20.95 -3.78 0.36
N ARG A 108 -21.73 -3.52 1.42
CA ARG A 108 -21.18 -3.02 2.67
C ARG A 108 -20.08 -3.92 3.22
N LEU A 109 -19.02 -3.28 3.72
CA LEU A 109 -17.95 -3.96 4.42
C LEU A 109 -18.47 -4.49 5.76
N ASP A 110 -18.49 -5.80 5.91
CA ASP A 110 -18.93 -6.50 7.12
C ASP A 110 -17.70 -7.01 7.87
N LEU A 111 -17.25 -6.25 8.88
CA LEU A 111 -16.05 -6.57 9.66
C LEU A 111 -16.19 -7.88 10.45
N CYS A 112 -17.40 -8.19 10.91
CA CYS A 112 -17.67 -9.43 11.64
C CYS A 112 -17.49 -10.66 10.74
N LYS A 113 -17.91 -10.57 9.47
CA LYS A 113 -17.65 -11.63 8.48
C LYS A 113 -16.20 -11.69 8.03
N LEU A 114 -15.52 -10.55 7.97
CA LEU A 114 -14.13 -10.48 7.55
C LEU A 114 -13.18 -11.16 8.54
N GLY A 115 -13.53 -11.12 9.83
CA GLY A 115 -12.79 -11.80 10.89
C GLY A 115 -11.58 -10.98 11.34
N SER A 116 -10.39 -11.30 10.82
CA SER A 116 -9.13 -10.71 11.30
C SER A 116 -8.48 -9.75 10.30
N LEU A 117 -7.98 -8.65 10.84
CA LEU A 117 -7.05 -7.74 10.17
C LEU A 117 -5.69 -7.93 10.83
N THR A 118 -4.67 -8.24 10.04
CA THR A 118 -3.32 -8.47 10.56
C THR A 118 -2.36 -7.44 10.01
N PHE A 119 -1.36 -7.11 10.83
CA PHE A 119 -0.31 -6.16 10.54
C PHE A 119 1.02 -6.79 10.88
N LYS A 120 2.03 -6.58 10.05
CA LYS A 120 3.40 -6.98 10.34
C LYS A 120 4.37 -5.93 9.80
N ALA A 121 5.49 -5.77 10.48
CA ALA A 121 6.61 -5.03 9.94
C ALA A 121 7.10 -5.74 8.65
N PRO A 122 7.53 -4.98 7.64
CA PRO A 122 8.13 -5.57 6.46
C PRO A 122 9.52 -6.14 6.78
N ASP A 123 9.93 -7.17 6.04
CA ASP A 123 11.23 -7.81 6.21
C ASP A 123 12.26 -7.14 5.29
N CYS A 124 13.12 -6.27 5.85
CA CYS A 124 14.13 -5.54 5.08
C CYS A 124 15.16 -6.45 4.39
N VAL A 125 15.44 -7.64 4.94
CA VAL A 125 16.35 -8.61 4.31
C VAL A 125 15.72 -9.17 3.04
N LYS A 126 14.41 -9.43 3.11
CA LYS A 126 13.62 -9.93 1.98
C LYS A 126 13.32 -8.85 0.93
N TYR A 127 13.17 -7.61 1.36
CA TYR A 127 12.74 -6.48 0.56
C TYR A 127 13.72 -5.30 0.65
N PRO A 128 14.92 -5.42 0.06
CA PRO A 128 15.94 -4.37 0.10
C PRO A 128 15.52 -3.08 -0.64
N SER A 129 14.47 -3.15 -1.45
CA SER A 129 13.83 -2.03 -2.13
C SER A 129 13.37 -0.92 -1.18
N MET A 130 13.02 -1.27 0.07
CA MET A 130 12.58 -0.30 1.06
C MET A 130 13.72 0.62 1.49
N ASP A 131 14.84 0.05 1.92
CA ASP A 131 16.02 0.83 2.35
C ASP A 131 16.51 1.74 1.22
N LEU A 132 16.45 1.25 -0.02
CA LEU A 132 16.77 2.05 -1.21
C LEU A 132 15.82 3.24 -1.38
N ALA A 133 14.52 3.05 -1.19
CA ALA A 133 13.54 4.12 -1.33
C ALA A 133 13.69 5.20 -0.25
N TYR A 134 13.88 4.81 1.01
CA TYR A 134 14.14 5.77 2.10
C TYR A 134 15.47 6.50 1.89
N SER A 135 16.52 5.78 1.48
CA SER A 135 17.83 6.40 1.23
C SER A 135 17.78 7.37 0.05
N ALA A 136 17.14 6.99 -1.04
CA ALA A 136 16.97 7.84 -2.21
C ALA A 136 16.09 9.06 -1.91
N GLY A 137 15.00 8.87 -1.16
CA GLY A 137 14.13 9.96 -0.73
C GLY A 137 14.87 10.99 0.13
N ARG A 138 15.63 10.53 1.13
CA ARG A 138 16.44 11.39 2.01
C ARG A 138 17.59 12.08 1.29
N ALA A 139 18.17 11.44 0.26
CA ALA A 139 19.19 12.08 -0.57
C ALA A 139 18.64 13.27 -1.38
N GLY A 140 17.31 13.34 -1.56
CA GLY A 140 16.66 14.42 -2.28
C GLY A 140 16.85 14.35 -3.79
N TRP A 141 16.29 15.32 -4.50
CA TRP A 141 16.41 15.42 -5.96
C TRP A 141 17.76 16.06 -6.31
N TYR A 142 18.72 15.21 -6.68
CA TYR A 142 20.16 15.46 -6.96
C TYR A 142 21.06 15.52 -5.71
N HIS A 143 21.96 14.55 -5.63
CA HIS A 143 23.30 14.74 -5.06
C HIS A 143 23.98 15.89 -5.81
N ASP A 144 24.01 17.08 -5.21
CA ASP A 144 25.02 18.11 -5.45
C ASP A 144 25.79 18.36 -4.14
#